data_AF-A0A7Y5NER4-F1
#
_entry.id   AF-A0A7Y5NER4-F1
#
_cell.length_a   1.000
_cell.length_b   1.000
_cell.length_c   1.000
_cell.angle_alpha   90.00
_cell.angle_beta   90.00
_cell.angle_gamma   90.00
#
_symmetry.space_group_name_H-M   'P 1'
#
loop_
_entity.id
_entity.type
_entity.pdbx_description
1 polymer ?
#
loop_
_entity_poly.entity_id
_entity_poly.type
_entity_poly.pdbx_seq_one_letter_code
_entity_poly.pdbx_strand_id
1 'polypeptide(L)'
;MKTISLKCGQLVLAGLVGMFAFGDLAHAGEEDGLIKIRLSYKIIRNPKNLARPNPTTKYGESITNAMVEAAVDEMNALLADSWRGYRFELYEVVEIGSRGGFDPDPAFWFATDFVEGDRNNELLDQMIAHVARYPELYAWRKNAVNLYVNQGTSGAKWRIKNFKDVIWVGADSLSAGWLQLHEIGHYFGLQHTHGDLGIALRDHKGIQKAPGDDRITDTIADLASWNRDEIAEFNFSLRYEALNAAQKELVEDIATNIMSYHFLPPLHANLQRLTEKQLDRWADIAVDFYRRPVCDGRVWFVDVETPGYEGTSTYPFDTVKRAVEAANLEGGDVILLRAGAYDEKLTITKPVTLRVTRQGPATIGAAAISSEPSWH
;
A
#
# COMPACT_ATOMS: atom_id res chain seq x y z
N MET A 1 16.65 12.02 -32.87
CA MET A 1 15.61 11.45 -32.01
C MET A 1 16.31 10.96 -30.75
N LYS A 2 15.83 11.30 -29.56
CA LYS A 2 16.46 10.89 -28.30
C LYS A 2 15.70 9.68 -27.76
N THR A 3 16.44 8.64 -27.39
CA THR A 3 15.90 7.45 -26.72
C THR A 3 15.86 7.72 -25.22
N ILE A 4 14.74 7.43 -24.57
CA ILE A 4 14.62 7.47 -23.11
C ILE A 4 14.70 6.04 -22.60
N SER A 5 15.68 5.74 -21.74
CA SER A 5 15.81 4.44 -21.07
C SER A 5 15.51 4.61 -19.59
N LEU A 6 14.54 3.84 -19.10
CA LEU A 6 14.14 3.82 -17.70
C LEU A 6 14.58 2.50 -17.07
N LYS A 7 15.21 2.60 -15.90
CA LYS A 7 15.53 1.47 -15.03
C LYS A 7 14.80 1.66 -13.71
N CYS A 8 14.40 0.56 -13.08
CA CYS A 8 13.88 0.60 -11.72
C CYS A 8 14.91 1.31 -10.82
N GLY A 9 14.46 2.32 -10.05
CA GLY A 9 15.33 3.06 -9.14
C GLY A 9 16.07 4.28 -9.70
N GLN A 10 15.91 4.66 -10.99
CA GLN A 10 16.55 5.85 -11.55
C GLN A 10 15.54 6.87 -12.08
N LEU A 11 15.47 8.04 -11.42
CA LEU A 11 14.79 9.22 -11.97
C LEU A 11 15.74 9.89 -12.98
N VAL A 12 15.54 9.67 -14.29
CA VAL A 12 16.31 10.39 -15.31
C VAL A 12 15.56 11.67 -15.69
N LEU A 13 15.84 12.77 -14.98
CA LEU A 13 15.38 14.10 -15.40
C LEU A 13 16.34 14.65 -16.46
N ALA A 14 16.12 14.32 -17.74
CA ALA A 14 16.84 14.95 -18.84
C ALA A 14 16.14 16.26 -19.24
N GLY A 15 16.21 17.27 -18.36
CA GLY A 15 15.71 18.64 -18.61
C GLY A 15 16.82 19.66 -18.38
N LEU A 16 17.54 20.04 -19.45
CA LEU A 16 18.61 21.03 -19.43
C LEU A 16 18.00 22.43 -19.62
N VAL A 17 17.96 23.26 -18.57
CA VAL A 17 17.71 24.72 -18.68
C VAL A 17 18.81 25.44 -17.90
N GLY A 18 19.38 26.47 -18.54
CA GLY A 18 20.71 27.03 -18.25
C GLY A 18 20.92 27.77 -16.93
N MET A 19 22.21 27.95 -16.63
CA MET A 19 22.80 28.70 -15.53
C MET A 19 22.22 30.11 -15.38
N PHE A 20 21.74 30.44 -14.18
CA PHE A 20 22.10 31.66 -13.45
C PHE A 20 22.01 31.39 -11.93
N ALA A 21 23.00 31.88 -11.20
CA ALA A 21 23.11 31.80 -9.75
C ALA A 21 22.18 32.82 -9.06
N PHE A 22 21.60 32.47 -7.91
CA PHE A 22 21.81 33.09 -6.59
C PHE A 22 20.99 32.29 -5.55
N GLY A 23 21.56 32.12 -4.36
CA GLY A 23 21.02 31.27 -3.32
C GLY A 23 19.74 31.83 -2.70
N ASP A 24 18.66 31.08 -2.88
CA ASP A 24 17.53 31.05 -1.97
C ASP A 24 17.51 29.66 -1.31
N LEU A 25 17.19 29.63 -0.02
CA LEU A 25 16.92 28.40 0.73
C LEU A 25 15.86 27.60 -0.02
N ALA A 26 16.31 26.56 -0.72
CA ALA A 26 15.44 25.63 -1.42
C ALA A 26 14.35 25.18 -0.44
N HIS A 27 13.10 25.55 -0.73
CA HIS A 27 12.01 24.65 -0.39
C HIS A 27 12.47 23.28 -0.88
N ALA A 28 12.55 22.30 0.02
CA ALA A 28 12.68 20.91 -0.40
C ALA A 28 11.59 20.73 -1.45
N GLY A 29 11.99 20.61 -2.72
CA GLY A 29 11.07 20.55 -3.83
C GLY A 29 10.06 19.48 -3.46
N GLU A 30 8.78 19.83 -3.51
CA GLU A 30 7.71 18.84 -3.46
C GLU A 30 8.17 17.70 -4.36
N GLU A 31 8.28 16.48 -3.83
CA GLU A 31 8.86 15.36 -4.58
C GLU A 31 7.98 15.09 -5.80
N ASP A 32 8.31 15.76 -6.90
CA ASP A 32 7.56 15.76 -8.13
C ASP A 32 7.46 14.30 -8.61
N GLY A 33 6.23 13.80 -8.71
CA GLY A 33 5.94 12.51 -9.31
C GLY A 33 5.68 11.34 -8.36
N LEU A 34 5.00 11.62 -7.26
CA LEU A 34 4.36 10.63 -6.41
C LEU A 34 2.85 10.92 -6.35
N ILE A 35 2.05 9.86 -6.30
CA ILE A 35 0.63 9.91 -5.96
C ILE A 35 0.54 9.92 -4.43
N LYS A 36 0.02 11.00 -3.87
CA LYS A 36 -0.21 11.16 -2.45
C LYS A 36 -1.51 10.49 -2.04
N ILE A 37 -1.43 9.65 -1.01
CA ILE A 37 -2.56 9.03 -0.33
C ILE A 37 -2.74 9.74 1.01
N ARG A 38 -3.85 10.46 1.16
CA ARG A 38 -4.13 11.24 2.36
C ARG A 38 -4.57 10.34 3.51
N LEU A 39 -3.92 10.48 4.66
CA LEU A 39 -4.24 9.76 5.90
C LEU A 39 -4.81 10.72 6.94
N SER A 40 -5.96 10.38 7.52
CA SER A 40 -6.59 11.16 8.58
C SER A 40 -6.74 10.30 9.83
N TYR A 41 -6.02 10.65 10.90
CA TYR A 41 -5.97 9.92 12.16
C TYR A 41 -6.93 10.54 13.19
N LYS A 42 -7.70 9.68 13.86
CA LYS A 42 -8.67 10.05 14.89
C LYS A 42 -8.29 9.40 16.19
N ILE A 43 -7.80 10.20 17.13
CA ILE A 43 -7.41 9.75 18.46
C ILE A 43 -8.65 9.76 19.35
N ILE A 44 -9.19 8.58 19.68
CA ILE A 44 -10.33 8.45 20.58
C ILE A 44 -9.86 8.66 22.01
N ARG A 45 -10.39 9.66 22.69
CA ARG A 45 -9.98 10.01 24.05
C ARG A 45 -10.75 9.23 25.10
N ASN A 46 -10.09 9.05 26.24
CA ASN A 46 -10.67 8.38 27.39
C ASN A 46 -11.88 9.15 27.93
N PRO A 47 -13.06 8.54 28.06
CA PRO A 47 -14.26 9.23 28.54
C PRO A 47 -14.13 9.74 29.98
N LYS A 48 -13.24 9.18 30.80
CA LYS A 48 -13.08 9.56 32.21
C LYS A 48 -12.31 10.86 32.39
N ASN A 49 -11.21 11.02 31.66
CA ASN A 49 -10.22 12.08 31.89
C ASN A 49 -9.74 12.79 30.61
N LEU A 50 -10.28 12.44 29.44
CA LEU A 50 -9.89 12.95 28.12
C LEU A 50 -8.41 12.69 27.75
N ALA A 51 -7.72 11.81 28.46
CA ALA A 51 -6.38 11.40 28.07
C ALA A 51 -6.42 10.64 26.73
N ARG A 52 -5.36 10.74 25.95
CA ARG A 52 -5.15 9.88 24.79
C ARG A 52 -4.93 8.42 25.24
N PRO A 53 -5.09 7.44 24.33
CA PRO A 53 -4.68 6.06 24.60
C PRO A 53 -3.20 5.96 25.01
N ASN A 54 -2.88 4.98 25.84
CA ASN A 54 -1.53 4.67 26.27
C ASN A 54 -1.08 3.33 25.65
N PRO A 55 0.07 3.26 24.96
CA PRO A 55 0.60 1.98 24.53
C PRO A 55 1.00 1.13 25.74
N THR A 56 0.59 -0.13 25.78
CA THR A 56 1.01 -1.08 26.83
C THR A 56 2.53 -1.29 26.85
N THR A 57 3.20 -1.11 25.70
CA THR A 57 4.65 -1.16 25.55
C THR A 57 5.38 0.03 26.19
N LYS A 58 4.69 1.13 26.51
CA LYS A 58 5.25 2.33 27.16
C LYS A 58 4.38 2.79 28.32
N TYR A 59 4.46 2.07 29.43
CA TYR A 59 3.63 2.32 30.60
C TYR A 59 3.76 3.76 31.10
N GLY A 60 2.63 4.45 31.20
CA GLY A 60 2.54 5.83 31.69
C GLY A 60 2.71 6.91 30.61
N GLU A 61 3.02 6.52 29.37
CA GLU A 61 3.05 7.44 28.23
C GLU A 61 1.76 7.35 27.43
N SER A 62 1.28 8.49 26.95
CA SER A 62 0.19 8.56 25.98
C SER A 62 0.73 8.67 24.56
N ILE A 63 -0.04 8.16 23.59
CA ILE A 63 0.32 8.29 22.18
C ILE A 63 0.49 9.77 21.77
N THR A 64 1.53 10.06 21.00
CA THR A 64 1.86 11.43 20.55
C THR A 64 1.70 11.56 19.03
N ASN A 65 1.64 12.80 18.53
CA ASN A 65 1.63 13.02 17.08
C ASN A 65 2.93 12.52 16.43
N ALA A 66 4.08 12.65 17.13
CA ALA A 66 5.36 12.12 16.64
C ALA A 66 5.35 10.60 16.43
N MET A 67 4.56 9.85 17.22
CA MET A 67 4.38 8.41 16.99
C MET A 67 3.56 8.14 15.72
N VAL A 68 2.55 8.97 15.44
CA VAL A 68 1.77 8.89 14.19
C VAL A 68 2.66 9.22 12.99
N GLU A 69 3.44 10.30 13.08
CA GLU A 69 4.40 10.70 12.04
C GLU A 69 5.43 9.60 11.77
N ALA A 70 6.02 9.01 12.82
CA ALA A 70 6.97 7.91 12.68
C ALA A 70 6.36 6.68 11.97
N ALA A 71 5.09 6.34 12.26
CA ALA A 71 4.41 5.27 11.55
C ALA A 71 4.24 5.58 10.07
N VAL A 72 3.86 6.82 9.73
CA VAL A 72 3.71 7.27 8.34
C VAL A 72 5.05 7.24 7.61
N ASP A 73 6.13 7.65 8.27
CA ASP A 73 7.48 7.58 7.72
C ASP A 73 7.92 6.13 7.45
N GLU A 74 7.66 5.20 8.37
CA GLU A 74 7.94 3.77 8.18
C GLU A 74 7.13 3.20 6.99
N MET A 75 5.82 3.50 6.90
CA MET A 75 5.00 3.08 5.77
C MET A 75 5.54 3.61 4.43
N ASN A 76 5.99 4.87 4.41
CA ASN A 76 6.59 5.49 3.24
C ASN A 76 7.93 4.86 2.86
N ALA A 77 8.76 4.50 3.83
CA ALA A 77 10.01 3.79 3.59
C ALA A 77 9.75 2.41 2.94
N LEU A 78 8.78 1.66 3.46
CA LEU A 78 8.37 0.36 2.91
C LEU A 78 7.83 0.47 1.47
N LEU A 79 7.03 1.51 1.18
CA LEU A 79 6.53 1.74 -0.18
C LEU A 79 7.61 2.23 -1.14
N ALA A 80 8.59 3.01 -0.68
CA ALA A 80 9.66 3.53 -1.52
C ALA A 80 10.46 2.39 -2.17
N ASP A 81 10.66 1.27 -1.46
CA ASP A 81 11.36 0.08 -1.98
C ASP A 81 10.67 -0.56 -3.18
N SER A 82 9.36 -0.33 -3.35
CA SER A 82 8.60 -0.83 -4.50
C SER A 82 8.71 0.05 -5.75
N TRP A 83 9.13 1.32 -5.60
CA TRP A 83 9.25 2.30 -6.68
C TRP A 83 7.96 2.57 -7.49
N ARG A 84 6.78 2.18 -7.00
CA ARG A 84 5.50 2.32 -7.72
C ARG A 84 4.91 3.73 -7.72
N GLY A 85 5.50 4.64 -6.95
CA GLY A 85 5.15 6.05 -6.99
C GLY A 85 3.97 6.45 -6.11
N TYR A 86 3.74 5.74 -5.02
CA TYR A 86 2.79 6.14 -3.97
C TYR A 86 3.52 6.67 -2.75
N ARG A 87 2.91 7.62 -2.06
CA ARG A 87 3.37 8.12 -0.76
C ARG A 87 2.17 8.47 0.11
N PHE A 88 2.26 8.19 1.39
CA PHE A 88 1.32 8.66 2.40
C PHE A 88 1.62 10.09 2.81
N GLU A 89 0.57 10.89 2.85
CA GLU A 89 0.58 12.25 3.37
C GLU A 89 -0.33 12.32 4.60
N LEU A 90 0.22 12.78 5.72
CA LEU A 90 -0.56 13.01 6.92
C LEU A 90 -1.46 14.25 6.70
N TYR A 91 -2.76 14.00 6.48
CA TYR A 91 -3.74 15.05 6.23
C TYR A 91 -4.17 15.75 7.53
N GLU A 92 -4.42 14.98 8.59
CA GLU A 92 -4.71 15.51 9.92
C GLU A 92 -4.49 14.46 11.03
N VAL A 93 -4.28 14.94 12.25
CA VAL A 93 -4.42 14.18 13.49
C VAL A 93 -5.40 14.93 14.37
N VAL A 94 -6.58 14.35 14.61
CA VAL A 94 -7.65 14.98 15.38
C VAL A 94 -8.02 14.15 16.60
N GLU A 95 -8.33 14.83 17.70
CA GLU A 95 -8.83 14.20 18.91
C GLU A 95 -10.35 14.19 18.92
N ILE A 96 -10.95 13.02 19.15
CA ILE A 96 -12.41 12.85 19.19
C ILE A 96 -12.86 12.21 20.50
N GLY A 97 -14.16 12.31 20.77
CA GLY A 97 -14.78 11.80 22.00
C GLY A 97 -14.83 12.83 23.13
N SER A 98 -15.86 12.72 23.96
CA SER A 98 -16.19 13.65 25.05
C SER A 98 -16.13 13.02 26.43
N ARG A 99 -16.12 13.88 27.46
CA ARG A 99 -16.05 13.44 28.87
C ARG A 99 -17.40 12.85 29.26
N GLY A 100 -17.38 11.65 29.82
CA GLY A 100 -18.59 10.87 30.08
C GLY A 100 -19.26 10.40 28.80
N GLY A 101 -18.53 10.30 27.68
CA GLY A 101 -19.10 9.88 26.39
C GLY A 101 -19.79 8.52 26.49
N PHE A 102 -21.08 8.52 26.17
CA PHE A 102 -21.90 7.32 25.96
C PHE A 102 -22.28 7.26 24.48
N ASP A 103 -22.75 6.09 24.01
CA ASP A 103 -23.31 5.94 22.67
C ASP A 103 -24.23 7.13 22.31
N PRO A 104 -23.99 7.86 21.19
CA PRO A 104 -23.09 7.52 20.07
C PRO A 104 -21.72 8.20 20.06
N ASP A 105 -21.29 8.80 21.16
CA ASP A 105 -20.00 9.49 21.28
C ASP A 105 -18.81 8.56 20.99
N PRO A 106 -17.77 9.01 20.25
CA PRO A 106 -16.61 8.17 19.95
C PRO A 106 -15.90 7.60 21.18
N ALA A 107 -15.91 8.29 22.33
CA ALA A 107 -15.29 7.81 23.56
C ALA A 107 -15.94 6.54 24.12
N PHE A 108 -17.16 6.20 23.68
CA PHE A 108 -17.80 4.91 23.95
C PHE A 108 -16.92 3.73 23.50
N TRP A 109 -16.18 3.89 22.41
CA TRP A 109 -15.32 2.84 21.83
C TRP A 109 -13.90 2.83 22.39
N PHE A 110 -13.57 3.71 23.35
CA PHE A 110 -12.19 3.90 23.82
C PHE A 110 -11.50 2.60 24.26
N ALA A 111 -12.20 1.76 25.02
CA ALA A 111 -11.68 0.52 25.57
C ALA A 111 -12.17 -0.75 24.84
N THR A 112 -12.77 -0.60 23.66
CA THR A 112 -13.25 -1.75 22.87
C THR A 112 -12.10 -2.40 22.12
N ASP A 113 -11.99 -3.72 22.19
CA ASP A 113 -11.11 -4.48 21.30
C ASP A 113 -11.88 -4.90 20.04
N PHE A 114 -11.39 -4.48 18.88
CA PHE A 114 -11.96 -4.83 17.57
C PHE A 114 -11.22 -5.97 16.87
N VAL A 115 -10.11 -6.44 17.42
CA VAL A 115 -9.28 -7.51 16.85
C VAL A 115 -9.59 -8.82 17.55
N GLU A 116 -9.51 -8.88 18.88
CA GLU A 116 -9.74 -10.11 19.64
C GLU A 116 -11.16 -10.21 20.23
N GLY A 117 -11.68 -11.44 20.31
CA GLY A 117 -12.96 -11.76 20.97
C GLY A 117 -14.13 -12.11 20.04
N ASP A 118 -15.10 -12.83 20.60
CA ASP A 118 -16.20 -13.48 19.86
C ASP A 118 -17.16 -12.50 19.16
N ARG A 119 -17.22 -11.25 19.60
CA ARG A 119 -18.15 -10.22 19.10
C ARG A 119 -17.47 -9.09 18.33
N ASN A 120 -16.18 -9.21 18.05
CA ASN A 120 -15.37 -8.15 17.42
C ASN A 120 -16.01 -7.63 16.11
N ASN A 121 -16.55 -8.53 15.29
CA ASN A 121 -17.18 -8.21 14.03
C ASN A 121 -18.53 -7.50 14.19
N GLU A 122 -19.30 -7.83 15.23
CA GLU A 122 -20.56 -7.14 15.54
C GLU A 122 -20.30 -5.72 16.04
N LEU A 123 -19.32 -5.56 16.95
CA LEU A 123 -18.95 -4.25 17.51
C LEU A 123 -18.38 -3.33 16.43
N LEU A 124 -17.56 -3.88 15.54
CA LEU A 124 -17.03 -3.16 14.40
C LEU A 124 -18.14 -2.70 13.45
N ASP A 125 -19.12 -3.56 13.17
CA ASP A 125 -20.30 -3.19 12.37
C ASP A 125 -21.15 -2.11 13.03
N GLN A 126 -21.30 -2.15 14.36
CA GLN A 126 -22.01 -1.13 15.13
C GLN A 126 -21.30 0.23 15.04
N MET A 127 -19.98 0.28 15.22
CA MET A 127 -19.29 1.54 15.03
C MET A 127 -19.39 2.02 13.58
N ILE A 128 -19.19 1.18 12.57
CA ILE A 128 -19.31 1.65 11.18
C ILE A 128 -20.70 2.27 10.93
N ALA A 129 -21.75 1.70 11.53
CA ALA A 129 -23.08 2.31 11.51
C ALA A 129 -23.13 3.68 12.24
N HIS A 130 -22.39 3.86 13.35
CA HIS A 130 -22.29 5.15 14.04
C HIS A 130 -21.52 6.19 13.23
N VAL A 131 -20.40 5.83 12.61
CA VAL A 131 -19.64 6.71 11.71
C VAL A 131 -20.51 7.13 10.52
N ALA A 132 -21.29 6.19 9.97
CA ALA A 132 -22.22 6.48 8.87
C ALA A 132 -23.36 7.43 9.29
N ARG A 133 -23.89 7.26 10.51
CA ARG A 133 -25.01 8.06 11.03
C ARG A 133 -24.58 9.43 11.58
N TYR A 134 -23.38 9.53 12.14
CA TYR A 134 -22.86 10.71 12.83
C TYR A 134 -21.45 11.11 12.34
N PRO A 135 -21.23 11.30 11.03
CA PRO A 135 -19.88 11.47 10.47
C PRO A 135 -19.08 12.63 11.09
N GLU A 136 -19.77 13.71 11.51
CA GLU A 136 -19.14 14.86 12.15
C GLU A 136 -18.57 14.53 13.55
N LEU A 137 -19.26 13.71 14.36
CA LEU A 137 -18.75 13.29 15.67
C LEU A 137 -17.47 12.46 15.55
N TYR A 138 -17.38 11.68 14.46
CA TYR A 138 -16.25 10.79 14.18
C TYR A 138 -15.20 11.44 13.26
N ALA A 139 -15.31 12.75 13.00
CA ALA A 139 -14.43 13.51 12.10
C ALA A 139 -14.14 12.78 10.78
N TRP A 140 -15.16 12.15 10.20
CA TRP A 140 -14.99 11.32 9.01
C TRP A 140 -14.64 12.18 7.78
N ARG A 141 -13.65 11.74 7.00
CA ARG A 141 -13.22 12.39 5.76
C ARG A 141 -13.54 11.52 4.55
N LYS A 142 -14.18 12.13 3.55
CA LYS A 142 -14.43 11.48 2.25
C LYS A 142 -13.20 11.39 1.35
N ASN A 143 -12.18 12.17 1.65
CA ASN A 143 -11.01 12.41 0.81
C ASN A 143 -9.69 12.00 1.49
N ALA A 144 -9.76 11.17 2.54
CA ALA A 144 -8.62 10.60 3.22
C ALA A 144 -8.98 9.21 3.73
N VAL A 145 -7.98 8.32 3.85
CA VAL A 145 -8.11 7.06 4.58
C VAL A 145 -8.35 7.40 6.06
N ASN A 146 -9.40 6.82 6.66
CA ASN A 146 -9.78 7.12 8.03
C ASN A 146 -9.24 6.06 8.99
N LEU A 147 -8.25 6.45 9.80
CA LEU A 147 -7.68 5.60 10.86
C LEU A 147 -8.18 6.07 12.23
N TYR A 148 -8.72 5.15 13.02
CA TYR A 148 -9.20 5.42 14.38
C TYR A 148 -8.32 4.68 15.38
N VAL A 149 -7.80 5.43 16.35
CA VAL A 149 -6.88 4.91 17.37
C VAL A 149 -7.57 4.88 18.72
N ASN A 150 -7.56 3.73 19.39
CA ASN A 150 -8.14 3.56 20.72
C ASN A 150 -7.20 2.77 21.67
N GLN A 151 -7.64 2.60 22.92
CA GLN A 151 -6.89 1.89 23.96
C GLN A 151 -7.08 0.37 23.90
N GLY A 152 -8.29 -0.08 23.55
CA GLY A 152 -8.69 -1.48 23.71
C GLY A 152 -8.22 -2.41 22.59
N THR A 153 -7.96 -1.91 21.38
CA THR A 153 -7.61 -2.77 20.24
C THR A 153 -6.19 -3.31 20.39
N SER A 154 -6.02 -4.64 20.32
CA SER A 154 -4.71 -5.30 20.49
C SER A 154 -3.81 -5.27 19.23
N GLY A 155 -4.38 -4.90 18.08
CA GLY A 155 -3.69 -4.86 16.80
C GLY A 155 -4.28 -3.82 15.85
N ALA A 156 -4.47 -4.20 14.59
CA ALA A 156 -5.18 -3.37 13.63
C ALA A 156 -6.23 -4.18 12.86
N LYS A 157 -7.23 -3.49 12.32
CA LYS A 157 -8.28 -4.14 11.53
C LYS A 157 -8.97 -3.17 10.57
N TRP A 158 -9.06 -3.56 9.31
CA TRP A 158 -9.85 -2.90 8.30
C TRP A 158 -11.22 -3.57 8.12
N ARG A 159 -12.24 -2.75 7.85
CA ARG A 159 -13.53 -3.24 7.33
C ARG A 159 -14.27 -2.18 6.54
N ILE A 160 -15.05 -2.65 5.57
CA ILE A 160 -16.00 -1.85 4.80
C ILE A 160 -17.44 -2.27 5.08
N LYS A 161 -18.32 -1.29 5.35
CA LYS A 161 -19.78 -1.47 5.35
C LYS A 161 -20.46 -0.14 5.08
N ASN A 162 -21.59 -0.14 4.36
CA ASN A 162 -22.34 1.07 4.01
C ASN A 162 -21.47 2.15 3.32
N PHE A 163 -20.54 1.74 2.46
CA PHE A 163 -19.59 2.63 1.75
C PHE A 163 -18.68 3.45 2.68
N LYS A 164 -18.47 2.97 3.91
CA LYS A 164 -17.54 3.53 4.87
C LYS A 164 -16.44 2.51 5.14
N ASP A 165 -15.24 2.88 4.75
CA ASP A 165 -14.01 2.18 5.08
C ASP A 165 -13.42 2.76 6.34
N VAL A 166 -13.17 1.90 7.31
CA VAL A 166 -12.58 2.28 8.58
C VAL A 166 -11.41 1.35 8.87
N ILE A 167 -10.26 1.94 9.20
CA ILE A 167 -9.10 1.24 9.75
C ILE A 167 -9.03 1.54 11.24
N TRP A 168 -8.86 0.48 12.02
CA TRP A 168 -8.72 0.53 13.46
C TRP A 168 -7.33 0.17 13.87
N VAL A 169 -6.78 0.93 14.82
CA VAL A 169 -5.40 0.78 15.25
C VAL A 169 -5.37 0.86 16.78
N GLY A 170 -4.82 -0.17 17.41
CA GLY A 170 -4.49 -0.15 18.82
C GLY A 170 -3.40 0.88 19.14
N ALA A 171 -3.40 1.42 20.35
CA ALA A 171 -2.35 2.35 20.79
C ALA A 171 -0.93 1.78 20.61
N ASP A 172 -0.75 0.47 20.86
CA ASP A 172 0.52 -0.22 20.65
C ASP A 172 0.91 -0.40 19.18
N SER A 173 -0.07 -0.45 18.28
CA SER A 173 0.16 -0.60 16.85
C SER A 173 0.63 0.69 16.18
N LEU A 174 0.61 1.84 16.88
CA LEU A 174 1.15 3.08 16.35
C LEU A 174 2.68 3.07 16.19
N SER A 175 3.42 2.18 16.87
CA SER A 175 4.85 2.00 16.62
C SER A 175 5.16 0.98 15.53
N ALA A 176 4.15 0.47 14.82
CA ALA A 176 4.28 -0.51 13.76
C ALA A 176 3.64 0.02 12.48
N GLY A 177 4.40 0.83 11.72
CA GLY A 177 3.95 1.36 10.43
C GLY A 177 3.62 0.25 9.45
N TRP A 178 4.40 -0.84 9.41
CA TRP A 178 4.10 -2.00 8.57
C TRP A 178 2.69 -2.59 8.80
N LEU A 179 2.21 -2.60 10.06
CA LEU A 179 0.90 -3.14 10.40
C LEU A 179 -0.22 -2.20 9.92
N GLN A 180 0.01 -0.90 9.96
CA GLN A 180 -0.92 0.06 9.38
C GLN A 180 -0.92 -0.03 7.85
N LEU A 181 0.23 -0.28 7.23
CA LEU A 181 0.33 -0.54 5.80
C LEU A 181 -0.41 -1.82 5.39
N HIS A 182 -0.38 -2.86 6.22
CA HIS A 182 -1.17 -4.07 6.03
C HIS A 182 -2.67 -3.76 5.93
N GLU A 183 -3.22 -3.01 6.90
CA GLU A 183 -4.64 -2.63 6.86
C GLU A 183 -4.99 -1.69 5.70
N ILE A 184 -4.06 -0.81 5.31
CA ILE A 184 -4.22 0.01 4.12
C ILE A 184 -4.17 -0.86 2.85
N GLY A 185 -3.40 -1.94 2.83
CA GLY A 185 -3.43 -2.93 1.77
C GLY A 185 -4.83 -3.51 1.58
N HIS A 186 -5.50 -3.89 2.67
CA HIS A 186 -6.91 -4.30 2.64
C HIS A 186 -7.84 -3.17 2.16
N TYR A 187 -7.60 -1.93 2.58
CA TYR A 187 -8.30 -0.75 2.06
C TYR A 187 -8.20 -0.69 0.52
N PHE A 188 -7.05 -1.00 -0.07
CA PHE A 188 -6.85 -1.07 -1.53
C PHE A 188 -7.07 -2.45 -2.14
N GLY A 189 -7.86 -3.30 -1.48
CA GLY A 189 -8.36 -4.56 -2.05
C GLY A 189 -7.36 -5.71 -2.09
N LEU A 190 -6.27 -5.61 -1.32
CA LEU A 190 -5.37 -6.74 -1.10
C LEU A 190 -5.98 -7.70 -0.07
N GLN A 191 -5.76 -8.99 -0.27
CA GLN A 191 -6.11 -10.03 0.69
C GLN A 191 -4.84 -10.49 1.42
N HIS A 192 -5.00 -11.21 2.53
CA HIS A 192 -3.86 -11.91 3.09
C HIS A 192 -3.31 -12.90 2.06
N THR A 193 -2.00 -13.14 2.02
CA THR A 193 -1.39 -14.08 1.04
C THR A 193 -2.02 -15.47 1.10
N HIS A 194 -2.42 -15.89 2.31
CA HIS A 194 -3.10 -17.15 2.59
C HIS A 194 -4.63 -17.04 2.52
N GLY A 195 -5.16 -16.07 1.78
CA GLY A 195 -6.59 -15.80 1.58
C GLY A 195 -7.39 -15.57 2.88
N ASP A 196 -8.67 -15.93 2.86
CA ASP A 196 -9.62 -15.74 3.97
C ASP A 196 -9.47 -16.77 5.11
N LEU A 197 -8.42 -17.60 5.12
CA LEU A 197 -8.25 -18.68 6.10
C LEU A 197 -7.91 -18.18 7.51
N GLY A 198 -7.61 -16.88 7.67
CA GLY A 198 -7.22 -16.26 8.94
C GLY A 198 -5.93 -16.84 9.52
N ILE A 199 -5.68 -16.58 10.81
CA ILE A 199 -4.67 -17.32 11.60
C ILE A 199 -5.31 -18.67 11.94
N ALA A 200 -5.49 -19.56 10.97
CA ALA A 200 -5.75 -20.95 11.28
C ALA A 200 -4.46 -21.50 11.91
N LEU A 201 -4.35 -21.33 13.24
CA LEU A 201 -3.42 -22.08 14.05
C LEU A 201 -3.60 -23.54 13.67
N ARG A 202 -2.50 -24.23 13.38
CA ARG A 202 -2.45 -25.70 13.25
C ARG A 202 -3.48 -26.25 14.23
N ASP A 203 -4.60 -26.75 13.70
CA ASP A 203 -5.67 -27.22 14.55
C ASP A 203 -5.05 -28.26 15.48
N HIS A 204 -5.55 -28.33 16.70
CA HIS A 204 -5.06 -29.27 17.72
C HIS A 204 -5.27 -30.76 17.28
N LYS A 205 -5.76 -30.97 16.05
CA LYS A 205 -6.07 -32.24 15.39
C LYS A 205 -5.25 -32.49 14.10
N GLY A 206 -4.38 -31.58 13.68
CA GLY A 206 -3.47 -31.78 12.57
C GLY A 206 -3.97 -31.31 11.20
N ILE A 207 -3.43 -30.16 10.80
CA ILE A 207 -3.15 -29.70 9.43
C ILE A 207 -4.40 -29.27 8.65
N GLN A 208 -4.66 -27.95 8.59
CA GLN A 208 -5.29 -27.38 7.40
C GLN A 208 -4.34 -27.66 6.22
N LYS A 209 -4.76 -28.54 5.30
CA LYS A 209 -3.89 -29.00 4.19
C LYS A 209 -4.04 -28.17 2.91
N ALA A 210 -5.13 -27.43 2.77
CA ALA A 210 -5.34 -26.57 1.61
C ALA A 210 -4.85 -25.17 1.95
N PRO A 211 -3.75 -24.69 1.35
CA PRO A 211 -3.38 -23.28 1.46
C PRO A 211 -4.47 -22.40 0.87
N GLY A 212 -4.48 -21.15 1.32
CA GLY A 212 -5.34 -20.14 0.73
C GLY A 212 -4.73 -19.58 -0.55
N ASP A 213 -5.48 -18.69 -1.18
CA ASP A 213 -5.10 -17.97 -2.38
C ASP A 213 -5.66 -16.54 -2.27
N ASP A 214 -4.79 -15.55 -2.40
CA ASP A 214 -5.13 -14.13 -2.42
C ASP A 214 -5.54 -13.62 -3.82
N ARG A 215 -5.55 -14.54 -4.80
CA ARG A 215 -5.92 -14.35 -6.20
C ARG A 215 -4.99 -13.38 -6.93
N ILE A 216 -3.74 -13.33 -6.52
CA ILE A 216 -2.69 -12.54 -7.15
C ILE A 216 -1.64 -13.51 -7.71
N THR A 217 -1.26 -13.32 -8.96
CA THR A 217 -0.54 -14.40 -9.69
C THR A 217 0.95 -14.50 -9.34
N ASP A 218 1.52 -13.49 -8.69
CA ASP A 218 2.92 -13.50 -8.24
C ASP A 218 3.07 -13.77 -6.73
N THR A 219 1.96 -14.15 -6.07
CA THR A 219 1.91 -14.65 -4.71
C THR A 219 1.59 -16.14 -4.75
N ILE A 220 2.58 -16.98 -4.43
CA ILE A 220 2.38 -18.43 -4.39
C ILE A 220 1.54 -18.83 -3.17
N ALA A 221 0.87 -19.98 -3.25
CA ALA A 221 -0.06 -20.42 -2.20
C ALA A 221 0.68 -20.69 -0.87
N ASP A 222 0.07 -20.26 0.25
CA ASP A 222 0.63 -20.45 1.59
C ASP A 222 -0.41 -20.61 2.70
N LEU A 223 0.09 -20.86 3.91
CA LEU A 223 -0.64 -20.78 5.18
C LEU A 223 0.15 -19.94 6.16
N ALA A 224 -0.54 -19.13 6.97
CA ALA A 224 0.06 -18.29 8.01
C ALA A 224 0.99 -19.04 9.00
N SER A 225 0.83 -20.36 9.12
CA SER A 225 1.62 -21.20 10.04
C SER A 225 2.81 -21.91 9.40
N TRP A 226 3.09 -21.65 8.12
CA TRP A 226 4.18 -22.27 7.39
C TRP A 226 5.50 -21.53 7.56
N ASN A 227 6.61 -22.26 7.59
CA ASN A 227 7.94 -21.71 7.36
C ASN A 227 8.31 -21.76 5.86
N ARG A 228 9.51 -21.25 5.51
CA ARG A 228 10.02 -21.25 4.13
C ARG A 228 10.11 -22.64 3.48
N ASP A 229 10.50 -23.66 4.25
CA ASP A 229 10.55 -25.04 3.73
C ASP A 229 9.14 -25.57 3.43
N GLU A 230 8.15 -25.30 4.29
CA GLU A 230 6.77 -25.73 4.04
C GLU A 230 6.15 -25.03 2.82
N ILE A 231 6.41 -23.73 2.65
CA ILE A 231 6.01 -22.98 1.44
C ILE A 231 6.69 -23.56 0.19
N ALA A 232 8.00 -23.83 0.26
CA ALA A 232 8.79 -24.38 -0.83
C ALA A 232 8.35 -25.81 -1.21
N GLU A 233 8.15 -26.67 -0.22
CA GLU A 233 7.76 -28.06 -0.40
C GLU A 233 6.37 -28.15 -1.04
N PHE A 234 5.43 -27.32 -0.62
CA PHE A 234 4.10 -27.29 -1.21
C PHE A 234 4.13 -26.85 -2.69
N ASN A 235 4.82 -25.74 -2.99
CA ASN A 235 4.77 -25.14 -4.33
C ASN A 235 5.72 -25.80 -5.34
N PHE A 236 6.81 -26.42 -4.88
CA PHE A 236 7.89 -26.90 -5.75
C PHE A 236 8.37 -28.33 -5.45
N SER A 237 7.80 -29.01 -4.45
CA SER A 237 8.26 -30.35 -4.01
C SER A 237 9.75 -30.41 -3.63
N LEU A 238 10.30 -29.28 -3.18
CA LEU A 238 11.70 -29.12 -2.78
C LEU A 238 11.77 -28.29 -1.50
N ARG A 239 12.78 -28.54 -0.68
CA ARG A 239 13.13 -27.65 0.44
C ARG A 239 13.66 -26.32 -0.08
N TYR A 240 13.55 -25.27 0.73
CA TYR A 240 13.94 -23.92 0.35
C TYR A 240 15.37 -23.86 -0.20
N GLU A 241 16.34 -24.53 0.45
CA GLU A 241 17.74 -24.50 0.01
C GLU A 241 18.01 -25.16 -1.36
N ALA A 242 17.12 -26.06 -1.80
CA ALA A 242 17.24 -26.74 -3.08
C ALA A 242 16.57 -25.97 -4.24
N LEU A 243 15.87 -24.88 -3.94
CA LEU A 243 15.23 -24.03 -4.95
C LEU A 243 16.27 -23.25 -5.75
N ASN A 244 15.95 -22.99 -7.03
CA ASN A 244 16.70 -22.03 -7.82
C ASN A 244 16.40 -20.58 -7.37
N ALA A 245 17.15 -19.60 -7.89
CA ALA A 245 17.02 -18.21 -7.48
C ALA A 245 15.59 -17.64 -7.65
N ALA A 246 14.94 -17.91 -8.78
CA ALA A 246 13.58 -17.42 -9.06
C ALA A 246 12.53 -18.05 -8.13
N GLN A 247 12.68 -19.33 -7.81
CA GLN A 247 11.79 -20.01 -6.86
C GLN A 247 12.00 -19.51 -5.43
N LYS A 248 13.25 -19.27 -5.01
CA LYS A 248 13.55 -18.66 -3.70
C LYS A 248 12.90 -17.28 -3.58
N GLU A 249 12.96 -16.47 -4.64
CA GLU A 249 12.32 -15.15 -4.67
C GLU A 249 10.80 -15.25 -4.44
N LEU A 250 10.10 -16.17 -5.11
CA LEU A 250 8.66 -16.40 -4.89
C LEU A 250 8.34 -16.83 -3.44
N VAL A 251 9.17 -17.67 -2.82
CA VAL A 251 8.99 -18.03 -1.41
C VAL A 251 9.20 -16.84 -0.50
N GLU A 252 10.23 -16.03 -0.76
CA GLU A 252 10.44 -14.79 -0.01
C GLU A 252 9.30 -13.79 -0.22
N ASP A 253 8.62 -13.80 -1.38
CA ASP A 253 7.58 -12.82 -1.73
C ASP A 253 6.38 -12.98 -0.83
N ILE A 254 6.17 -14.20 -0.36
CA ILE A 254 5.18 -14.56 0.62
C ILE A 254 5.73 -14.40 2.04
N ALA A 255 6.89 -15.00 2.33
CA ALA A 255 7.45 -15.04 3.68
C ALA A 255 7.68 -13.65 4.30
N THR A 256 7.98 -12.65 3.48
CA THR A 256 8.23 -11.26 3.90
C THR A 256 7.14 -10.30 3.42
N ASN A 257 6.02 -10.82 2.94
CA ASN A 257 4.93 -10.00 2.41
C ASN A 257 4.26 -9.20 3.53
N ILE A 258 4.00 -7.91 3.28
CA ILE A 258 3.22 -7.07 4.20
C ILE A 258 1.83 -7.66 4.46
N MET A 259 1.22 -8.32 3.48
CA MET A 259 -0.09 -8.96 3.61
C MET A 259 -0.03 -10.37 4.23
N SER A 260 1.13 -10.82 4.72
CA SER A 260 1.25 -12.13 5.36
C SER A 260 1.25 -12.03 6.89
N TYR A 261 1.06 -13.17 7.56
CA TYR A 261 1.16 -13.34 9.01
C TYR A 261 2.44 -14.06 9.45
N HIS A 262 3.41 -14.22 8.55
CA HIS A 262 4.71 -14.86 8.84
C HIS A 262 5.60 -14.11 9.84
N PHE A 263 5.18 -12.96 10.37
CA PHE A 263 5.80 -12.34 11.55
C PHE A 263 5.56 -13.14 12.84
N LEU A 264 4.55 -14.02 12.83
CA LEU A 264 4.24 -14.96 13.90
C LEU A 264 5.14 -16.22 13.81
N PRO A 265 5.16 -17.06 14.85
CA PRO A 265 5.73 -18.40 14.74
C PRO A 265 5.09 -19.18 13.59
N PRO A 266 5.87 -20.00 12.86
CA PRO A 266 7.25 -20.36 13.16
C PRO A 266 8.33 -19.44 12.56
N LEU A 267 7.96 -18.47 11.70
CA LEU A 267 8.94 -17.80 10.84
C LEU A 267 9.55 -16.54 11.45
N HIS A 268 8.76 -15.74 12.18
CA HIS A 268 9.20 -14.44 12.73
C HIS A 268 9.82 -13.52 11.68
N ALA A 269 9.25 -13.50 10.48
CA ALA A 269 9.75 -12.69 9.38
C ALA A 269 9.57 -11.18 9.65
N ASN A 270 10.51 -10.41 9.12
CA ASN A 270 10.33 -8.96 9.00
C ASN A 270 9.53 -8.69 7.73
N LEU A 271 8.30 -8.22 7.87
CA LEU A 271 7.41 -7.97 6.74
C LEU A 271 7.79 -6.65 6.09
N GLN A 272 8.23 -6.70 4.84
CA GLN A 272 8.90 -5.57 4.22
C GLN A 272 8.42 -5.25 2.82
N ARG A 273 7.63 -6.13 2.18
CA ARG A 273 7.34 -5.98 0.75
C ARG A 273 5.91 -6.26 0.34
N LEU A 274 5.49 -5.54 -0.70
CA LEU A 274 4.37 -5.91 -1.56
C LEU A 274 4.92 -6.34 -2.93
N THR A 275 4.28 -7.31 -3.56
CA THR A 275 4.66 -7.79 -4.90
C THR A 275 4.23 -6.81 -5.99
N GLU A 276 4.71 -7.00 -7.23
CA GLU A 276 4.30 -6.16 -8.35
C GLU A 276 2.80 -6.30 -8.66
N LYS A 277 2.25 -7.51 -8.62
CA LYS A 277 0.83 -7.74 -8.91
C LYS A 277 -0.09 -7.32 -7.75
N GLN A 278 0.40 -7.33 -6.51
CA GLN A 278 -0.29 -6.64 -5.41
C GLN A 278 -0.40 -5.13 -5.68
N LEU A 279 0.68 -4.49 -6.12
CA LEU A 279 0.67 -3.05 -6.42
C LEU A 279 -0.08 -2.71 -7.73
N ASP A 280 -0.25 -3.68 -8.63
CA ASP A 280 -1.17 -3.59 -9.77
C ASP A 280 -2.62 -3.57 -9.28
N ARG A 281 -3.01 -4.54 -8.45
CA ARG A 281 -4.34 -4.62 -7.83
C ARG A 281 -4.65 -3.34 -7.05
N TRP A 282 -3.71 -2.87 -6.23
CA TRP A 282 -3.83 -1.62 -5.48
C TRP A 282 -4.17 -0.46 -6.41
N ALA A 283 -3.43 -0.29 -7.50
CA ALA A 283 -3.61 0.81 -8.43
C ALA A 283 -4.97 0.78 -9.15
N ASP A 284 -5.44 -0.42 -9.53
CA ASP A 284 -6.76 -0.59 -10.13
C ASP A 284 -7.88 -0.25 -9.12
N ILE A 285 -7.74 -0.65 -7.85
CA ILE A 285 -8.72 -0.32 -6.81
C ILE A 285 -8.65 1.17 -6.42
N ALA A 286 -7.48 1.80 -6.50
CA ALA A 286 -7.31 3.22 -6.15
C ALA A 286 -8.11 4.16 -7.06
N VAL A 287 -8.47 3.74 -8.29
CA VAL A 287 -9.29 4.55 -9.21
C VAL A 287 -10.80 4.33 -9.05
N ASP A 288 -11.22 3.38 -8.21
CA ASP A 288 -12.64 3.13 -7.92
C ASP A 288 -13.30 4.38 -7.33
N PHE A 289 -14.60 4.53 -7.57
CA PHE A 289 -15.39 5.70 -7.12
C PHE A 289 -15.19 6.04 -5.64
N TYR A 290 -15.05 5.03 -4.79
CA TYR A 290 -14.90 5.20 -3.34
C TYR A 290 -13.47 5.51 -2.90
N ARG A 291 -12.44 5.10 -3.67
CA ARG A 291 -11.03 5.23 -3.29
C ARG A 291 -10.36 6.40 -3.99
N ARG A 292 -10.76 6.72 -5.21
CA ARG A 292 -10.22 7.83 -6.00
C ARG A 292 -10.13 9.14 -5.22
N PRO A 293 -11.11 9.53 -4.38
CA PRO A 293 -11.03 10.79 -3.64
C PRO A 293 -9.93 10.85 -2.57
N VAL A 294 -9.27 9.74 -2.20
CA VAL A 294 -8.18 9.75 -1.20
C VAL A 294 -6.79 9.96 -1.82
N CYS A 295 -6.67 9.69 -3.11
CA CYS A 295 -5.47 9.93 -3.91
C CYS A 295 -5.53 11.33 -4.56
N ASP A 296 -4.39 11.90 -4.94
CA ASP A 296 -4.30 13.12 -5.76
C ASP A 296 -3.95 12.84 -7.24
N GLY A 297 -3.75 11.57 -7.58
CA GLY A 297 -3.44 11.09 -8.94
C GLY A 297 -3.80 9.63 -9.12
N ARG A 298 -3.45 9.08 -10.29
CA ARG A 298 -3.66 7.68 -10.65
C ARG A 298 -2.51 7.10 -11.45
N VAL A 299 -2.44 5.77 -11.49
CA VAL A 299 -1.54 5.05 -12.38
C VAL A 299 -2.23 4.80 -13.72
N TRP A 300 -1.47 4.95 -14.80
CA TRP A 300 -1.82 4.55 -16.15
C TRP A 300 -0.84 3.48 -16.61
N PHE A 301 -1.33 2.28 -16.84
CA PHE A 301 -0.48 1.18 -17.28
C PHE A 301 -0.24 1.24 -18.78
N VAL A 302 0.98 0.94 -19.20
CA VAL A 302 1.37 0.80 -20.61
C VAL A 302 2.07 -0.53 -20.79
N ASP A 303 1.62 -1.31 -21.77
CA ASP A 303 2.20 -2.60 -22.14
C ASP A 303 1.98 -2.83 -23.64
N VAL A 304 3.09 -3.05 -24.35
CA VAL A 304 3.08 -3.34 -25.78
C VAL A 304 2.79 -4.81 -26.08
N GLU A 305 3.04 -5.71 -25.13
CA GLU A 305 2.87 -7.15 -25.30
C GLU A 305 1.43 -7.59 -25.02
N THR A 306 0.80 -6.99 -24.01
CA THR A 306 -0.58 -7.30 -23.61
C THR A 306 -1.51 -6.08 -23.61
N PRO A 307 -1.63 -5.35 -24.73
CA PRO A 307 -2.38 -4.10 -24.78
C PRO A 307 -3.89 -4.30 -24.59
N GLY A 308 -4.50 -3.28 -24.02
CA GLY A 308 -5.92 -3.03 -23.92
C GLY A 308 -6.25 -1.55 -24.21
N TYR A 309 -7.41 -1.09 -23.73
CA TYR A 309 -7.93 0.24 -24.08
C TYR A 309 -8.32 1.11 -22.87
N GLU A 310 -8.04 0.67 -21.64
CA GLU A 310 -8.55 1.31 -20.42
C GLU A 310 -7.46 1.93 -19.54
N GLY A 311 -6.20 1.50 -19.72
CA GLY A 311 -5.06 1.97 -18.93
C GLY A 311 -5.04 1.42 -17.50
N THR A 312 -5.73 0.30 -17.27
CA THR A 312 -5.70 -0.50 -16.02
C THR A 312 -4.62 -1.57 -16.10
N SER A 313 -4.31 -2.24 -14.99
CA SER A 313 -3.26 -3.26 -15.00
C SER A 313 -3.60 -4.47 -15.87
N THR A 314 -4.89 -4.77 -16.04
CA THR A 314 -5.42 -5.87 -16.85
C THR A 314 -5.65 -5.46 -18.31
N TYR A 315 -5.96 -4.19 -18.56
CA TYR A 315 -6.18 -3.63 -19.91
C TYR A 315 -5.31 -2.38 -20.12
N PRO A 316 -3.97 -2.52 -20.10
CA PRO A 316 -3.04 -1.41 -20.20
C PRO A 316 -3.15 -0.70 -21.55
N PHE A 317 -2.65 0.52 -21.69
CA PHE A 317 -2.54 1.12 -23.00
C PHE A 317 -1.43 0.48 -23.83
N ASP A 318 -1.61 0.48 -25.14
CA ASP A 318 -0.66 0.02 -26.15
C ASP A 318 0.51 0.99 -26.39
N THR A 319 0.34 2.27 -26.01
CA THR A 319 1.32 3.33 -26.26
C THR A 319 1.46 4.28 -25.09
N VAL A 320 2.67 4.81 -24.89
CA VAL A 320 2.96 5.87 -23.92
C VAL A 320 2.23 7.14 -24.31
N LYS A 321 2.12 7.46 -25.61
CA LYS A 321 1.36 8.63 -26.07
C LYS A 321 -0.08 8.60 -25.57
N ARG A 322 -0.76 7.45 -25.64
CA ARG A 322 -2.15 7.34 -25.18
C ARG A 322 -2.27 7.49 -23.67
N ALA A 323 -1.33 6.94 -22.91
CA ALA A 323 -1.27 7.14 -21.46
C ALA A 323 -1.04 8.62 -21.12
N VAL A 324 -0.15 9.29 -21.85
CA VAL A 324 0.04 10.74 -21.74
C VAL A 324 -1.27 11.43 -22.06
N GLU A 325 -1.92 11.20 -23.19
CA GLU A 325 -3.19 11.85 -23.53
C GLU A 325 -4.27 11.68 -22.43
N ALA A 326 -4.33 10.51 -21.81
CA ALA A 326 -5.29 10.20 -20.75
C ALA A 326 -4.97 10.82 -19.37
N ALA A 327 -3.70 11.10 -19.08
CA ALA A 327 -3.26 11.65 -17.79
C ALA A 327 -3.91 13.01 -17.45
N ASN A 328 -3.98 13.35 -16.16
CA ASN A 328 -4.48 14.65 -15.72
C ASN A 328 -3.66 15.81 -16.31
N LEU A 329 -4.35 16.90 -16.69
CA LEU A 329 -3.71 18.10 -17.25
C LEU A 329 -2.84 18.82 -16.22
N GLU A 330 -3.21 18.75 -14.95
CA GLU A 330 -2.53 19.43 -13.85
C GLU A 330 -1.38 18.61 -13.24
N GLY A 331 -1.21 17.35 -13.66
CA GLY A 331 -0.21 16.43 -13.12
C GLY A 331 -0.76 15.50 -12.04
N GLY A 332 0.14 14.92 -11.25
CA GLY A 332 -0.16 13.93 -10.21
C GLY A 332 -0.24 12.47 -10.71
N ASP A 333 -0.37 12.26 -12.03
CA ASP A 333 -0.48 10.92 -12.60
C ASP A 333 0.89 10.26 -12.87
N VAL A 334 0.94 8.96 -12.62
CA VAL A 334 2.06 8.09 -12.95
C VAL A 334 1.70 7.28 -14.18
N ILE A 335 2.52 7.37 -15.22
CA ILE A 335 2.50 6.45 -16.36
C ILE A 335 3.51 5.34 -16.06
N LEU A 336 2.99 4.14 -15.88
CA LEU A 336 3.77 2.97 -15.50
C LEU A 336 3.95 2.03 -16.68
N LEU A 337 5.17 1.96 -17.17
CA LEU A 337 5.55 1.12 -18.30
C LEU A 337 5.91 -0.29 -17.82
N ARG A 338 5.36 -1.31 -18.48
CA ARG A 338 5.91 -2.66 -18.42
C ARG A 338 7.25 -2.70 -19.16
N ALA A 339 8.05 -3.71 -18.85
CA ALA A 339 9.30 -3.95 -19.55
C ALA A 339 9.03 -4.09 -21.06
N GLY A 340 9.87 -3.47 -21.90
CA GLY A 340 9.65 -3.50 -23.35
C GLY A 340 10.23 -2.30 -24.09
N ALA A 341 10.08 -2.33 -25.41
CA ALA A 341 10.48 -1.27 -26.32
C ALA A 341 9.24 -0.62 -26.97
N TYR A 342 9.06 0.66 -26.72
CA TYR A 342 7.95 1.48 -27.21
C TYR A 342 8.45 2.37 -28.35
N ASP A 343 8.44 1.84 -29.58
CA ASP A 343 8.89 2.55 -30.77
C ASP A 343 7.84 3.56 -31.27
N GLU A 344 7.73 4.68 -30.56
CA GLU A 344 6.81 5.76 -30.89
C GLU A 344 7.47 7.14 -30.88
N LYS A 345 6.94 8.03 -31.71
CA LYS A 345 7.29 9.46 -31.67
C LYS A 345 6.44 10.15 -30.62
N LEU A 346 7.02 10.37 -29.44
CA LEU A 346 6.33 10.96 -28.30
C LEU A 346 6.66 12.45 -28.13
N THR A 347 5.64 13.25 -27.81
CA THR A 347 5.79 14.61 -27.27
C THR A 347 4.94 14.70 -26.01
N ILE A 348 5.57 14.99 -24.88
CA ILE A 348 4.89 15.14 -23.59
C ILE A 348 4.70 16.63 -23.32
N THR A 349 3.44 17.08 -23.32
CA THR A 349 3.09 18.51 -23.18
C THR A 349 2.47 18.87 -21.84
N LYS A 350 2.36 17.91 -20.92
CA LYS A 350 1.78 18.09 -19.58
C LYS A 350 2.59 17.33 -18.53
N PRO A 351 2.58 17.77 -17.26
CA PRO A 351 3.32 17.11 -16.21
C PRO A 351 2.81 15.68 -16.00
N VAL A 352 3.71 14.70 -16.16
CA VAL A 352 3.46 13.28 -15.88
C VAL A 352 4.74 12.67 -15.34
N THR A 353 4.59 11.59 -14.56
CA THR A 353 5.75 10.83 -14.10
C THR A 353 5.82 9.52 -14.84
N LEU A 354 6.94 9.28 -15.51
CA LEU A 354 7.21 7.99 -16.15
C LEU A 354 7.91 7.08 -15.12
N ARG A 355 7.37 5.88 -14.92
CA ARG A 355 7.98 4.84 -14.08
C ARG A 355 7.99 3.52 -14.82
N VAL A 356 8.86 2.61 -14.40
CA VAL A 356 8.92 1.24 -14.93
C VAL A 356 8.73 0.24 -13.79
N THR A 357 8.05 -0.87 -14.08
CA THR A 357 7.89 -1.97 -13.11
C THR A 357 9.23 -2.63 -12.76
N ARG A 358 9.30 -3.34 -11.63
CA ARG A 358 10.49 -4.14 -11.27
C ARG A 358 10.77 -5.31 -12.22
N GLN A 359 9.85 -5.64 -13.13
CA GLN A 359 9.97 -6.79 -14.06
C GLN A 359 11.02 -6.60 -15.17
N GLY A 360 11.52 -5.37 -15.38
CA GLY A 360 12.57 -5.12 -16.36
C GLY A 360 12.60 -3.68 -16.87
N PRO A 361 13.58 -3.32 -17.71
CA PRO A 361 13.70 -1.97 -18.25
C PRO A 361 12.66 -1.67 -19.33
N ALA A 362 12.35 -0.38 -19.51
CA ALA A 362 11.52 0.13 -20.60
C ALA A 362 12.30 1.17 -21.42
N THR A 363 12.11 1.15 -22.74
CA THR A 363 12.74 2.09 -23.66
C THR A 363 11.69 2.76 -24.54
N ILE A 364 11.72 4.10 -24.65
CA ILE A 364 10.81 4.87 -25.50
C ILE A 364 11.58 5.48 -26.68
N GLY A 365 11.02 5.32 -27.88
CA GLY A 365 11.57 5.76 -29.16
C GLY A 365 12.35 4.65 -29.87
N ALA A 366 12.68 4.91 -31.14
CA ALA A 366 13.43 3.95 -31.96
C ALA A 366 14.74 3.55 -31.26
N ALA A 367 15.00 2.24 -31.22
CA ALA A 367 16.33 1.74 -30.93
C ALA A 367 17.28 2.39 -31.94
N ALA A 368 18.35 3.04 -31.47
CA ALA A 368 19.41 3.43 -32.37
C ALA A 368 19.90 2.15 -33.05
N ILE A 369 19.62 1.98 -34.34
CA ILE A 369 20.21 0.92 -35.13
C ILE A 369 21.71 1.16 -35.02
N SER A 370 22.42 0.36 -34.21
CA SER A 370 23.87 0.35 -34.24
C SER A 370 24.26 -0.30 -35.55
N SER A 371 24.29 0.49 -36.62
CA SER A 371 24.98 0.10 -37.83
C SER A 371 26.48 0.15 -37.51
N GLU A 372 27.02 -0.87 -36.85
CA GLU A 372 28.44 -1.15 -37.02
C GLU A 372 28.62 -1.62 -38.47
N PRO A 373 29.40 -0.92 -39.31
CA PRO A 373 29.76 -1.44 -40.60
C PRO A 373 30.66 -2.65 -40.35
N SER A 374 30.26 -3.83 -40.84
CA SER A 374 31.18 -4.93 -41.03
C SER A 374 32.22 -4.51 -42.06
N TRP A 375 33.37 -4.06 -41.59
CA TRP A 375 34.54 -3.91 -42.45
C TRP A 375 35.00 -5.33 -42.81
N HIS A 376 34.75 -5.72 -44.07
CA HIS A 376 35.34 -6.89 -44.71
C HIS A 376 36.79 -6.64 -45.07
#